data_AF-A0A803JYP8-F1
#
_entry.id   AF-A0A803JYP8-F1
#
_cell.length_a   1.000
_cell.length_b   1.000
_cell.length_c   1.000
_cell.angle_alpha   90.00
_cell.angle_beta   90.00
_cell.angle_gamma   90.00
#
_symmetry.space_group_name_H-M   'P 1'
#
loop_
_entity.id
_entity.type
_entity.pdbx_description
1 polymer ?
#
loop_
_entity_poly.entity_id
_entity_poly.type
_entity_poly.pdbx_seq_one_letter_code
_entity_poly.pdbx_strand_id
1 'polypeptide(L)'
;MPQEMKHSRQIAPHSLAVVLSHLGSCERLGLPEEKLQRHHVGYEIFADFKAENMQHFWNRRVTHAISETFFLGWIDEHVLLIQGKEEHLGVLREGWVRRSLKPPPGFTIKYLGDVSPISMSPISQSQFIPLGEILCVAISAMNSARKPVTQEALIEHLTTFFPGVPTPSPEVLRHTLNMLVRERKIYPTPDGYYIVTPQTYYIPPILLKHPQD
;
A
#
# COMPACT_ATOMS: atom_id res chain seq x y z
N MET A 1 6.42 -5.73 27.48
CA MET A 1 6.54 -4.35 26.95
C MET A 1 7.29 -4.44 25.63
N PRO A 2 6.65 -4.22 24.46
CA PRO A 2 7.35 -4.21 23.19
C PRO A 2 8.30 -3.01 23.17
N GLN A 3 9.55 -3.21 22.77
CA GLN A 3 10.48 -2.11 22.52
C GLN A 3 9.83 -1.15 21.52
N GLU A 4 9.56 0.08 21.95
CA GLU A 4 9.26 1.17 21.02
C GLU A 4 10.41 1.23 20.00
N MET A 5 10.09 0.99 18.72
CA MET A 5 11.01 1.32 17.62
C MET A 5 11.18 2.84 17.62
N LYS A 6 12.18 3.35 18.34
CA LYS A 6 12.48 4.79 18.45
C LYS A 6 13.38 5.33 17.34
N HIS A 7 13.84 4.47 16.42
CA HIS A 7 14.81 4.85 15.42
C HIS A 7 14.18 4.86 14.02
N SER A 8 14.44 5.94 13.28
CA SER A 8 14.12 6.02 11.85
C SER A 8 14.76 4.84 11.12
N ARG A 9 13.96 4.09 10.36
CA ARG A 9 14.46 3.02 9.50
C ARG A 9 14.74 3.56 8.11
N GLN A 10 15.85 3.15 7.51
CA GLN A 10 16.13 3.48 6.11
C GLN A 10 15.50 2.43 5.19
N ILE A 11 14.86 2.90 4.13
CA ILE A 11 14.27 2.07 3.07
C ILE A 11 15.07 2.28 1.81
N ALA A 12 15.22 1.19 1.03
CA ALA A 12 15.92 1.21 -0.25
C ALA A 12 17.34 1.82 -0.18
N PRO A 13 18.21 1.40 0.77
CA PRO A 13 19.62 1.80 0.72
C PRO A 13 20.30 1.24 -0.53
N HIS A 14 21.29 1.95 -1.08
CA HIS A 14 22.00 1.55 -2.30
C HIS A 14 21.04 1.25 -3.44
N SER A 15 20.32 2.30 -3.87
CA SER A 15 19.30 2.20 -4.91
C SER A 15 19.62 3.12 -6.08
N LEU A 16 19.22 2.67 -7.26
CA LEU A 16 19.41 3.33 -8.53
C LEU A 16 18.06 3.41 -9.25
N ALA A 17 17.72 4.59 -9.76
CA ALA A 17 16.53 4.82 -10.57
C ALA A 17 16.91 4.83 -12.05
N VAL A 18 16.34 3.92 -12.82
CA VAL A 18 16.41 3.92 -14.28
C VAL A 18 15.13 4.54 -14.81
N VAL A 19 15.23 5.73 -15.41
CA VAL A 19 14.06 6.43 -15.97
C VAL A 19 13.87 6.01 -17.42
N LEU A 20 12.75 5.37 -17.68
CA LEU A 20 12.36 4.78 -18.95
C LEU A 20 11.27 5.64 -19.61
N SER A 21 11.27 5.64 -20.94
CA SER A 21 10.18 6.20 -21.73
C SER A 21 9.78 5.24 -22.84
N HIS A 22 8.48 5.07 -23.06
CA HIS A 22 7.97 4.21 -24.12
C HIS A 22 8.41 4.70 -25.49
N LEU A 23 8.89 3.78 -26.33
CA LEU A 23 9.28 4.06 -27.71
C LEU A 23 8.08 4.46 -28.58
N GLY A 24 6.85 4.16 -28.16
CA GLY A 24 5.60 4.46 -28.86
C GLY A 24 4.88 5.75 -28.44
N SER A 25 5.45 6.59 -27.57
CA SER A 25 4.81 7.86 -27.17
C SER A 25 5.14 9.04 -28.10
N CYS A 26 5.94 8.82 -29.14
CA CYS A 26 6.12 9.78 -30.22
C CYS A 26 5.09 9.49 -31.33
N GLU A 27 4.20 10.47 -31.56
CA GLU A 27 3.12 10.51 -32.55
C GLU A 27 1.82 9.77 -32.20
N ARG A 28 0.89 10.53 -31.58
CA ARG A 28 -0.56 10.25 -31.60
C ARG A 28 -1.07 10.33 -33.04
N LEU A 29 -0.92 9.26 -33.81
CA LEU A 29 -1.72 9.01 -35.00
C LEU A 29 -2.82 8.04 -34.60
N GLY A 30 -4.07 8.52 -34.64
CA GLY A 30 -5.27 7.85 -34.13
C GLY A 30 -5.59 6.52 -34.80
N LEU A 31 -4.86 5.48 -34.42
CA LEU A 31 -5.17 4.08 -34.72
C LEU A 31 -5.87 3.45 -33.51
N PRO A 32 -6.79 2.48 -33.72
CA PRO A 32 -7.56 1.87 -32.64
C PRO A 32 -6.63 1.21 -31.61
N GLU A 33 -6.77 1.64 -30.37
CA GLU A 33 -5.93 1.32 -29.21
C GLU A 33 -6.21 -0.10 -28.67
N GLU A 34 -6.34 -1.10 -29.55
CA GLU A 34 -6.84 -2.45 -29.20
C GLU A 34 -5.78 -3.56 -29.24
N LYS A 35 -4.49 -3.23 -29.34
CA LYS A 35 -3.44 -4.24 -29.18
C LYS A 35 -2.32 -3.75 -28.25
N LEU A 36 -2.41 -4.24 -27.02
CA LEU A 36 -1.30 -4.44 -26.10
C LEU A 36 -0.87 -3.23 -25.26
N GLN A 37 -1.82 -2.54 -24.62
CA GLN A 37 -1.56 -2.05 -23.26
C GLN A 37 -1.48 -3.28 -22.33
N ARG A 38 -0.42 -4.10 -22.49
CA ARG A 38 0.02 -4.95 -21.39
C ARG A 38 0.32 -3.96 -20.28
N HIS A 39 -0.49 -3.95 -19.22
CA HIS A 39 -0.03 -3.46 -17.94
C HIS A 39 1.19 -4.31 -17.61
N HIS A 40 2.37 -3.84 -18.01
CA HIS A 40 3.60 -4.56 -17.75
C HIS A 40 3.78 -4.52 -16.24
N VAL A 41 3.77 -5.70 -15.63
CA VAL A 41 4.09 -5.80 -14.22
C VAL A 41 5.53 -5.31 -14.09
N GLY A 42 5.81 -4.34 -13.23
CA GLY A 42 7.14 -3.70 -13.14
C GLY A 42 8.31 -4.68 -13.01
N TYR A 43 8.05 -5.86 -12.45
CA TYR A 43 8.99 -6.97 -12.38
C TYR A 43 9.36 -7.56 -13.76
N GLU A 44 8.43 -7.64 -14.70
CA GLU A 44 8.71 -8.08 -16.08
C GLU A 44 9.65 -7.11 -16.79
N ILE A 45 9.42 -5.79 -16.63
CA ILE A 45 10.31 -4.75 -17.16
C ILE A 45 11.72 -4.88 -16.59
N PHE A 46 11.82 -5.19 -15.29
CA PHE A 46 13.11 -5.48 -14.67
C PHE A 46 13.77 -6.75 -15.22
N ALA A 47 13.00 -7.84 -15.39
CA ALA A 47 13.50 -9.08 -15.95
C ALA A 47 14.02 -8.90 -17.38
N ASP A 48 13.28 -8.15 -18.19
CA ASP A 48 13.68 -7.80 -19.56
C ASP A 48 14.93 -6.92 -19.57
N PHE A 49 15.00 -5.91 -18.69
CA PHE A 49 16.20 -5.09 -18.53
C PHE A 49 17.42 -5.95 -18.14
N LYS A 50 17.26 -6.90 -17.21
CA LYS A 50 18.33 -7.86 -16.89
C LYS A 50 18.70 -8.69 -18.11
N ALA A 51 17.73 -9.28 -18.80
CA ALA A 51 17.96 -10.17 -19.93
C ALA A 51 18.74 -9.48 -21.05
N GLU A 52 18.34 -8.27 -21.44
CA GLU A 52 19.01 -7.48 -22.49
C GLU A 52 20.47 -7.20 -22.17
N ASN A 53 20.76 -6.86 -20.92
CA ASN A 53 22.11 -6.51 -20.50
C ASN A 53 22.96 -7.74 -20.13
N MET A 54 22.35 -8.89 -19.82
CA MET A 54 23.07 -10.14 -19.57
C MET A 54 23.62 -10.78 -20.86
N GLN A 55 23.12 -10.39 -22.04
CA GLN A 55 23.63 -10.83 -23.34
C GLN A 55 25.00 -10.21 -23.72
N HIS A 56 25.55 -9.31 -22.89
CA HIS A 56 26.82 -8.63 -23.15
C HIS A 56 28.04 -9.50 -22.82
N PHE A 57 28.33 -10.50 -23.65
CA PHE A 57 29.45 -11.44 -23.42
C PHE A 57 30.84 -10.77 -23.35
N TRP A 58 31.01 -9.60 -23.97
CA TRP A 58 32.26 -8.85 -23.95
C TRP A 58 32.49 -8.04 -22.67
N ASN A 59 31.45 -7.81 -21.85
CA ASN A 59 31.56 -7.04 -20.61
C ASN A 59 31.01 -7.84 -19.41
N ARG A 60 31.81 -8.84 -19.00
CA ARG A 60 31.50 -9.72 -17.87
C ARG A 60 31.22 -8.96 -16.56
N ARG A 61 31.84 -7.79 -16.37
CA ARG A 61 31.61 -6.96 -15.17
C ARG A 61 30.17 -6.45 -15.12
N VAL A 62 29.65 -5.92 -16.23
CA VAL A 62 28.26 -5.44 -16.33
C VAL A 62 27.27 -6.59 -16.19
N THR A 63 27.52 -7.71 -16.87
CA THR A 63 26.66 -8.91 -16.75
C THR A 63 26.56 -9.40 -15.30
N HIS A 64 27.69 -9.49 -14.59
CA HIS A 64 27.72 -9.89 -13.18
C HIS A 64 27.05 -8.86 -12.27
N ALA A 65 27.34 -7.56 -12.45
CA ALA A 65 26.72 -6.52 -11.65
C ALA A 65 25.19 -6.52 -11.80
N ILE A 66 24.69 -6.74 -13.03
CA ILE A 66 23.27 -6.80 -13.32
C ILE A 66 22.62 -8.05 -12.74
N SER A 67 23.24 -9.24 -12.81
CA SER A 67 22.68 -10.45 -12.19
C SER A 67 22.47 -10.27 -10.68
N GLU A 68 23.37 -9.55 -10.01
CA GLU A 68 23.36 -9.29 -8.58
C GLU A 68 22.48 -8.09 -8.15
N THR A 69 21.73 -7.49 -9.07
CA THR A 69 20.74 -6.45 -8.74
C THR A 69 19.35 -7.01 -8.45
N PHE A 70 18.56 -6.28 -7.67
CA PHE A 70 17.23 -6.63 -7.22
C PHE A 70 16.19 -5.58 -7.63
N PHE A 71 14.97 -6.04 -7.91
CA PHE A 71 13.83 -5.17 -8.15
C PHE A 71 13.31 -4.59 -6.82
N LEU A 72 13.17 -3.27 -6.74
CA LEU A 72 12.51 -2.59 -5.62
C LEU A 72 11.12 -2.09 -5.95
N GLY A 73 10.90 -1.64 -7.18
CA GLY A 73 9.63 -1.06 -7.55
C GLY A 73 9.60 -0.48 -8.95
N TRP A 74 8.37 -0.21 -9.37
CA TRP A 74 8.04 0.43 -10.62
C TRP A 74 7.12 1.60 -10.29
N ILE A 75 7.64 2.81 -10.46
CA ILE A 75 6.99 4.04 -10.00
C ILE A 75 6.49 4.81 -11.23
N ASP A 76 5.24 5.24 -11.16
CA ASP A 76 4.54 6.05 -12.15
C ASP A 76 4.59 5.51 -13.59
N GLU A 77 4.82 4.22 -13.78
CA GLU A 77 5.03 3.60 -15.09
C GLU A 77 6.25 4.11 -15.90
N HIS A 78 7.22 4.72 -15.23
CA HIS A 78 8.41 5.28 -15.89
C HIS A 78 9.72 5.00 -15.14
N VAL A 79 9.68 4.81 -13.82
CA VAL A 79 10.90 4.70 -13.02
C VAL A 79 11.07 3.29 -12.49
N LEU A 80 12.09 2.60 -13.00
CA LEU A 80 12.49 1.29 -12.52
C LEU A 80 13.51 1.47 -11.39
N LEU A 81 13.11 1.10 -10.18
CA LEU A 81 13.95 1.19 -8.99
C LEU A 81 14.67 -0.13 -8.75
N ILE A 82 16.00 -0.06 -8.73
CA ILE A 82 16.89 -1.21 -8.63
C ILE A 82 17.76 -1.07 -7.39
N GLN A 83 17.90 -2.15 -6.61
CA GLN A 83 18.84 -2.23 -5.48
C GLN A 83 20.04 -3.10 -5.83
N GLY A 84 21.17 -2.82 -5.20
CA GLY A 84 22.33 -3.69 -5.27
C GLY A 84 23.43 -3.26 -4.30
N LYS A 85 24.54 -3.99 -4.29
CA LYS A 85 25.74 -3.54 -3.61
C LYS A 85 26.36 -2.35 -4.34
N GLU A 86 27.03 -1.46 -3.61
CA GLU A 86 27.66 -0.26 -4.17
C GLU A 86 28.64 -0.58 -5.30
N GLU A 87 29.39 -1.69 -5.19
CA GLU A 87 30.29 -2.18 -6.23
C GLU A 87 29.57 -2.49 -7.55
N HIS A 88 28.38 -3.08 -7.48
CA HIS A 88 27.57 -3.41 -8.65
C HIS A 88 26.92 -2.17 -9.24
N LEU A 89 26.37 -1.29 -8.39
CA LEU A 89 25.78 -0.02 -8.83
C LEU A 89 26.83 0.87 -9.51
N GLY A 90 28.08 0.88 -9.02
CA GLY A 90 29.20 1.57 -9.67
C GLY A 90 29.42 1.10 -11.11
N VAL A 91 29.34 -0.21 -11.36
CA VAL A 91 29.44 -0.79 -12.71
C VAL A 91 28.25 -0.38 -13.58
N LEU A 92 27.03 -0.33 -13.03
CA LEU A 92 25.85 0.15 -13.77
C LEU A 92 26.00 1.64 -14.14
N ARG A 93 26.49 2.49 -13.23
CA ARG A 93 26.77 3.91 -13.51
C ARG A 93 27.81 4.07 -14.61
N GLU A 94 28.91 3.32 -14.54
CA GLU A 94 29.93 3.32 -15.60
C GLU A 94 29.34 2.84 -16.94
N GLY A 95 28.53 1.79 -16.91
CA GLY A 95 27.85 1.26 -18.08
C GLY A 95 26.91 2.28 -18.73
N TRP A 96 26.20 3.09 -17.93
CA TRP A 96 25.39 4.19 -18.42
C TRP A 96 26.24 5.29 -19.08
N VAL A 97 27.28 5.76 -18.40
CA VAL A 97 28.19 6.81 -18.92
C VAL A 97 28.84 6.37 -20.24
N ARG A 98 29.21 5.09 -20.35
CA ARG A 98 29.81 4.50 -21.55
C ARG A 98 28.79 4.07 -22.60
N ARG A 99 27.49 4.34 -22.39
CA ARG A 99 26.39 3.95 -23.29
C ARG A 99 26.34 2.45 -23.59
N SER A 100 26.77 1.61 -22.65
CA SER A 100 26.76 0.16 -22.80
C SER A 100 25.52 -0.51 -22.21
N LEU A 101 24.73 0.20 -21.40
CA LEU A 101 23.46 -0.30 -20.90
C LEU A 101 22.37 -0.26 -21.98
N LYS A 102 21.61 -1.34 -22.08
CA LYS A 102 20.46 -1.47 -22.97
C LYS A 102 19.15 -1.23 -22.23
N PRO A 103 18.19 -0.54 -22.85
CA PRO A 103 16.82 -0.46 -22.33
C PRO A 103 16.11 -1.82 -22.46
N PRO A 104 15.07 -2.08 -21.64
CA PRO A 104 14.14 -3.17 -21.91
C PRO A 104 13.36 -2.93 -23.23
N PRO A 105 12.81 -3.99 -23.87
CA PRO A 105 12.09 -3.88 -25.12
C PRO A 105 10.92 -2.89 -25.07
N GLY A 106 10.80 -2.03 -26.08
CA GLY A 106 9.74 -1.02 -26.14
C GLY A 106 10.01 0.24 -25.30
N PHE A 107 11.17 0.34 -24.65
CA PHE A 107 11.57 1.53 -23.88
C PHE A 107 12.88 2.14 -24.38
N THR A 108 13.12 3.37 -23.95
CA THR A 108 14.43 4.02 -24.00
C THR A 108 14.78 4.56 -22.62
N ILE A 109 16.04 4.39 -22.19
CA ILE A 109 16.53 4.96 -20.94
C ILE A 109 16.81 6.45 -21.18
N LYS A 110 16.10 7.34 -20.48
CA LYS A 110 16.31 8.79 -20.54
C LYS A 110 17.50 9.21 -19.70
N TYR A 111 17.54 8.77 -18.45
CA TYR A 111 18.63 9.03 -17.53
C TYR A 111 18.65 8.00 -16.40
N LEU A 112 19.80 7.93 -15.74
CA LEU A 112 20.08 7.09 -14.59
C LEU A 112 20.37 8.00 -13.40
N GLY A 113 19.78 7.73 -12.24
CA GLY A 113 19.95 8.56 -11.05
C GLY A 113 20.18 7.74 -9.78
N ASP A 114 21.07 8.22 -8.92
CA ASP A 114 21.24 7.68 -7.58
C ASP A 114 20.07 8.07 -6.69
N VAL A 115 19.56 7.11 -5.93
CA VAL A 115 18.44 7.31 -5.00
C VAL A 115 18.98 7.25 -3.59
N SER A 116 18.84 8.36 -2.87
CA SER A 116 19.18 8.42 -1.45
C SER A 116 18.23 7.53 -0.65
N PRO A 117 18.70 6.85 0.41
CA PRO A 117 17.84 6.03 1.25
C PRO A 117 16.67 6.85 1.79
N ILE A 118 15.47 6.29 1.74
CA ILE A 118 14.26 6.95 2.22
C ILE A 118 14.17 6.74 3.74
N SER A 119 14.06 7.82 4.50
CA SER A 119 13.91 7.74 5.96
C SER A 119 12.45 7.49 6.33
N MET A 120 12.17 6.35 6.96
CA MET A 120 10.88 6.02 7.56
C MET A 120 10.95 6.32 9.06
N SER A 121 10.26 7.38 9.47
CA SER A 121 10.03 7.67 10.89
C SER A 121 8.91 6.78 11.43
N PRO A 122 9.11 6.10 12.57
CA PRO A 122 8.03 5.38 13.23
C PRO A 122 6.94 6.36 13.69
N ILE A 123 5.68 5.98 13.49
CA ILE A 123 4.53 6.69 14.05
C ILE A 123 4.07 5.90 15.27
N SER A 124 4.15 6.49 16.45
CA SER A 124 3.69 5.86 17.68
C SER A 124 2.17 5.74 17.67
N GLN A 125 1.67 4.57 18.10
CA GLN A 125 0.25 4.40 18.38
C GLN A 125 -0.13 5.21 19.62
N SER A 126 -1.32 5.83 19.61
CA SER A 126 -1.84 6.54 20.78
C SER A 126 -2.02 5.56 21.95
N GLN A 127 -1.62 5.99 23.16
CA GLN A 127 -1.89 5.24 24.40
C GLN A 127 -3.36 5.32 24.84
N PHE A 128 -4.12 6.24 24.24
CA PHE A 128 -5.54 6.40 24.47
C PHE A 128 -6.28 6.22 23.15
N ILE A 129 -7.08 5.17 23.06
CA ILE A 129 -8.00 4.94 21.96
C ILE A 129 -9.42 5.05 22.53
N PRO A 130 -10.28 5.92 21.98
CA PRO A 130 -11.65 6.03 22.45
C PRO A 130 -12.37 4.68 22.36
N LEU A 131 -13.03 4.27 23.44
CA LEU A 131 -13.75 2.99 23.49
C LEU A 131 -14.77 2.84 22.35
N GLY A 132 -15.42 3.94 21.94
CA GLY A 132 -16.37 3.93 20.83
C GLY A 132 -15.76 3.48 19.50
N GLU A 133 -14.51 3.85 19.20
CA GLU A 133 -13.81 3.44 17.98
C GLU A 133 -13.46 1.96 18.01
N ILE A 134 -12.93 1.49 19.14
CA ILE A 134 -12.58 0.08 19.32
C ILE A 134 -13.82 -0.81 19.22
N LEU A 135 -14.94 -0.39 19.83
CA LEU A 135 -16.20 -1.10 19.71
C LEU A 135 -16.67 -1.17 18.25
N CYS A 136 -16.57 -0.09 17.48
CA CYS A 136 -16.90 -0.15 16.06
C CYS A 136 -16.02 -1.14 15.29
N VAL A 137 -14.70 -1.15 15.55
CA VAL A 137 -13.78 -2.12 14.91
C VAL A 137 -14.14 -3.56 15.31
N ALA A 138 -14.39 -3.83 16.59
CA ALA A 138 -14.78 -5.13 17.09
C ALA A 138 -16.10 -5.62 16.49
N ILE A 139 -17.14 -4.76 16.49
CA ILE A 139 -18.45 -5.07 15.91
C ILE A 139 -18.30 -5.36 14.42
N SER A 140 -17.52 -4.56 13.67
CA SER A 140 -17.25 -4.77 12.25
C SER A 140 -16.58 -6.12 11.97
N ALA A 141 -15.58 -6.49 12.77
CA ALA A 141 -14.88 -7.76 12.64
C ALA A 141 -15.81 -8.96 12.94
N MET A 142 -16.61 -8.86 14.00
CA MET A 142 -17.58 -9.90 14.38
C MET A 142 -18.71 -10.03 13.35
N ASN A 143 -19.25 -8.93 12.83
CA ASN A 143 -20.25 -8.95 11.76
C ASN A 143 -19.70 -9.62 10.49
N SER A 144 -18.45 -9.30 10.12
CA SER A 144 -17.78 -9.91 8.96
C SER A 144 -17.58 -11.42 9.14
N ALA A 145 -17.31 -11.86 10.37
CA ALA A 145 -17.22 -13.27 10.76
C ALA A 145 -18.59 -13.94 11.01
N ARG A 146 -19.71 -13.23 10.82
CA ARG A 146 -21.08 -13.69 11.11
C ARG A 146 -21.27 -14.21 12.54
N LYS A 147 -20.55 -13.64 13.50
CA LYS A 147 -20.70 -13.95 14.92
C LYS A 147 -21.75 -13.04 15.55
N PRO A 148 -22.60 -13.55 16.46
CA PRO A 148 -23.53 -12.71 17.21
C PRO A 148 -22.75 -11.72 18.08
N VAL A 149 -23.25 -10.49 18.17
CA VAL A 149 -22.54 -9.37 18.81
C VAL A 149 -23.26 -8.99 20.11
N THR A 150 -23.22 -9.91 21.08
CA THR A 150 -23.72 -9.66 22.44
C THR A 150 -22.69 -8.89 23.27
N GLN A 151 -23.09 -8.36 24.43
CA GLN A 151 -22.16 -7.63 25.30
C GLN A 151 -21.04 -8.53 25.82
N GLU A 152 -21.36 -9.78 26.16
CA GLU A 152 -20.42 -10.78 26.63
C GLU A 152 -19.41 -11.14 25.54
N ALA A 153 -19.90 -11.40 24.32
CA ALA A 153 -19.06 -11.70 23.16
C ALA A 153 -18.17 -10.51 22.77
N LEU A 154 -18.65 -9.27 22.93
CA LEU A 154 -17.85 -8.07 22.74
C LEU A 154 -16.73 -7.96 23.78
N ILE A 155 -17.02 -8.19 25.06
CA ILE A 155 -15.99 -8.15 26.12
C ILE A 155 -14.91 -9.21 25.86
N GLU A 156 -15.30 -10.44 25.52
CA GLU A 156 -14.37 -11.51 25.17
C GLU A 156 -13.54 -11.16 23.94
N HIS A 157 -14.15 -10.56 22.91
CA HIS A 157 -13.44 -10.10 21.72
C HIS A 157 -12.43 -8.97 22.07
N LEU A 158 -12.80 -8.03 22.94
CA LEU A 158 -11.93 -6.96 23.39
C LEU A 158 -10.71 -7.50 24.15
N THR A 159 -10.91 -8.41 25.10
CA THR A 159 -9.80 -8.99 25.88
C THR A 159 -8.86 -9.83 25.02
N THR A 160 -9.40 -10.50 23.99
CA THR A 160 -8.60 -11.38 23.11
C THR A 160 -7.81 -10.59 22.06
N PHE A 161 -8.45 -9.62 21.39
CA PHE A 161 -7.87 -8.93 20.23
C PHE A 161 -7.32 -7.53 20.54
N PHE A 162 -7.64 -6.98 21.72
CA PHE A 162 -7.20 -5.65 22.16
C PHE A 162 -6.58 -5.69 23.57
N PRO A 163 -5.48 -6.45 23.79
CA PRO A 163 -4.91 -6.67 25.13
C PRO A 163 -4.36 -5.40 25.81
N GLY A 164 -4.18 -4.30 25.06
CA GLY A 164 -3.76 -2.99 25.60
C GLY A 164 -4.91 -2.10 26.05
N VAL A 165 -6.16 -2.48 25.79
CA VAL A 165 -7.36 -1.70 26.16
C VAL A 165 -7.85 -2.19 27.52
N PRO A 166 -8.00 -1.31 28.52
CA PRO A 166 -8.60 -1.69 29.79
C PRO A 166 -10.01 -2.23 29.55
N THR A 167 -10.31 -3.40 30.12
CA THR A 167 -11.64 -4.01 30.00
C THR A 167 -12.69 -3.04 30.57
N PRO A 168 -13.65 -2.58 29.76
CA PRO A 168 -14.67 -1.63 30.22
C PRO A 168 -15.64 -2.31 31.20
N SER A 169 -16.18 -1.55 32.15
CA SER A 169 -17.29 -2.04 32.98
C SER A 169 -18.56 -2.21 32.13
N PRO A 170 -19.51 -3.09 32.53
CA PRO A 170 -20.76 -3.28 31.80
C PRO A 170 -21.56 -1.98 31.62
N GLU A 171 -21.51 -1.08 32.60
CA GLU A 171 -22.18 0.22 32.55
C GLU A 171 -21.57 1.13 31.47
N VAL A 172 -20.25 1.21 31.42
CA VAL A 172 -19.50 2.02 30.44
C VAL A 172 -19.69 1.44 29.04
N LEU A 173 -19.66 0.11 28.90
CA LEU A 173 -19.92 -0.58 27.63
C LEU A 173 -21.32 -0.24 27.11
N ARG A 174 -22.35 -0.44 27.94
CA ARG A 174 -23.74 -0.15 27.59
C ARG A 174 -23.95 1.33 27.26
N HIS A 175 -23.35 2.24 28.03
CA HIS A 175 -23.42 3.67 27.76
C HIS A 175 -22.80 4.01 26.40
N THR A 176 -21.62 3.46 26.11
CA THR A 176 -20.90 3.73 24.85
C THR A 176 -21.66 3.14 23.65
N LEU A 177 -22.21 1.93 23.76
CA LEU A 177 -23.05 1.34 22.70
C LEU A 177 -24.28 2.20 22.41
N ASN A 178 -24.96 2.71 23.45
CA ASN A 178 -26.09 3.62 23.26
C ASN A 178 -25.68 4.93 22.57
N MET A 179 -24.50 5.47 22.90
CA MET A 179 -23.94 6.64 22.20
C MET A 179 -23.68 6.33 20.72
N LEU A 180 -23.07 5.18 20.41
CA LEU A 180 -22.81 4.76 19.03
C LEU A 180 -24.10 4.54 18.21
N VAL A 181 -25.17 4.05 18.85
CA VAL A 181 -26.50 3.94 18.23
C VAL A 181 -27.08 5.32 17.91
N ARG A 182 -27.00 6.27 18.85
CA ARG A 182 -27.46 7.66 18.65
C ARG A 182 -26.69 8.36 17.54
N GLU A 183 -25.40 8.11 17.46
CA GLU A 183 -24.51 8.61 16.40
C GLU A 183 -24.68 7.89 15.05
N ARG A 184 -25.59 6.90 14.98
CA ARG A 184 -25.85 6.07 13.79
C ARG A 184 -24.59 5.36 13.25
N LYS A 185 -23.65 5.02 14.13
CA LYS A 185 -22.49 4.19 13.78
C LYS A 185 -22.83 2.70 13.82
N ILE A 186 -23.71 2.32 14.73
CA ILE A 186 -24.20 0.96 14.89
C ILE A 186 -25.72 0.95 15.05
N TYR A 187 -26.36 -0.19 14.81
CA TYR A 187 -27.78 -0.39 15.11
C TYR A 187 -28.00 -1.73 15.83
N PRO A 188 -28.98 -1.80 16.76
CA PRO A 188 -29.30 -3.03 17.47
C PRO A 188 -30.18 -3.96 16.62
N THR A 189 -30.00 -5.26 16.80
CA THR A 189 -30.77 -6.35 16.21
C THR A 189 -31.02 -7.43 17.29
N PRO A 190 -31.91 -8.41 17.05
CA PRO A 190 -32.11 -9.52 17.98
C PRO A 190 -30.82 -10.30 18.29
N ASP A 191 -29.91 -10.41 17.32
CA ASP A 191 -28.66 -11.16 17.43
C ASP A 191 -27.45 -10.32 17.87
N GLY A 192 -27.68 -9.07 18.30
CA GLY A 192 -26.65 -8.14 18.77
C GLY A 192 -26.56 -6.84 17.97
N TYR A 193 -25.37 -6.26 17.88
CA TYR A 193 -25.11 -5.00 17.19
C TYR A 193 -24.49 -5.19 15.80
N TYR A 194 -24.88 -4.32 14.86
CA TYR A 194 -24.34 -4.29 13.52
C TYR A 194 -23.83 -2.90 13.12
N ILE A 195 -22.76 -2.86 12.32
CA ILE A 195 -22.24 -1.61 11.73
C ILE A 195 -23.23 -1.05 10.71
N VAL A 196 -23.48 0.26 10.81
CA VAL A 196 -24.20 0.99 9.77
C VAL A 196 -23.31 1.14 8.54
N THR A 197 -23.78 0.67 7.39
CA THR A 197 -23.13 0.80 6.09
C THR A 197 -24.01 1.64 5.17
N PRO A 198 -23.53 2.14 4.02
CA PRO A 198 -24.38 2.87 3.08
C PRO A 198 -25.63 2.11 2.64
N GLN A 199 -25.59 0.77 2.66
CA GLN A 199 -26.69 -0.10 2.29
C GLN A 199 -27.75 -0.22 3.41
N THR A 200 -27.35 -0.07 4.67
CA THR A 200 -28.22 -0.10 5.85
C THR A 200 -28.57 1.29 6.36
N TYR A 201 -28.01 2.35 5.75
CA TYR A 201 -28.31 3.74 6.03
C TYR A 201 -29.65 4.14 5.42
N TYR A 202 -30.74 3.92 6.16
CA TYR A 202 -32.06 4.40 5.75
C TYR A 202 -32.23 5.87 6.17
N ILE A 203 -32.32 6.78 5.19
CA ILE A 203 -32.74 8.16 5.41
C ILE A 203 -34.28 8.19 5.37
N PRO A 204 -34.97 8.50 6.47
CA PRO A 204 -36.43 8.69 6.42
C PRO A 204 -36.76 9.82 5.43
N PRO A 205 -37.79 9.68 4.57
CA PRO A 205 -38.09 10.61 3.48
C PRO A 205 -38.72 11.94 3.92
N ILE A 206 -38.29 12.54 5.03
CA ILE A 206 -38.91 13.75 5.62
C ILE A 206 -38.14 15.05 5.28
N LEU A 207 -36.98 14.97 4.60
CA LEU A 207 -36.17 16.15 4.22
C LEU A 207 -36.11 16.44 2.70
N LEU A 208 -37.08 15.94 1.93
CA LEU A 208 -37.37 16.43 0.58
C LEU A 208 -38.72 17.15 0.59
N LYS A 209 -38.86 18.21 1.41
CA LYS A 209 -39.92 19.18 1.15
C LYS A 209 -39.53 19.94 -0.12
N HIS A 210 -40.07 19.50 -1.25
CA HIS A 210 -40.20 20.35 -2.42
C HIS A 210 -40.89 21.66 -1.98
N PRO A 211 -40.31 22.85 -2.26
CA PRO A 211 -41.08 24.06 -2.21
C PRO A 211 -42.07 24.02 -3.39
N GLN A 212 -43.33 23.73 -3.08
CA GLN A 212 -44.45 24.16 -3.91
C GLN A 212 -44.88 25.50 -3.31
N ASP A 213 -44.53 26.58 -4.02
CA ASP A 213 -45.40 27.72 -4.40
C ASP A 213 -44.53 28.77 -5.11
#